data_AF-A0A117M2S8-F1
#
_entry.id   AF-A0A117M2S8-F1
#
_cell.length_a   1.000
_cell.length_b   1.000
_cell.length_c   1.000
_cell.angle_alpha   90.00
_cell.angle_beta   90.00
_cell.angle_gamma   90.00
#
_symmetry.space_group_name_H-M   'P 1'
#
loop_
_entity.id
_entity.type
_entity.pdbx_description
1 polymer ?
#
loop_
_entity_poly.entity_id
_entity_poly.type
_entity_poly.pdbx_seq_one_letter_code
_entity_poly.pdbx_strand_id
1 'polypeptide(L)' 'MIVPAGGASLAAATWKGFTELRSAGIIDKVPRILIVQAEGCAPVVRAFRGGSGRIER' A
#
# COMPACT_ATOMS: atom_id res chain seq x y z
N MET A 1 -6.17 7.16 4.20
CA MET A 1 -4.80 7.30 4.74
C MET A 1 -3.84 7.42 3.58
N ILE A 2 -2.87 8.34 3.65
CA ILE A 2 -1.88 8.56 2.60
C ILE A 2 -0.52 8.05 3.11
N VAL A 3 0.16 7.25 2.30
CA VAL A 3 1.43 6.62 2.66
C VAL A 3 2.47 6.88 1.56
N PRO A 4 3.57 7.60 1.86
CA PRO A 4 4.67 7.72 0.92
C PRO A 4 5.39 6.38 0.77
N ALA A 5 5.83 6.04 -0.44
CA ALA A 5 6.48 4.76 -0.69
C ALA A 5 7.63 4.85 -1.71
N GLY A 6 8.74 4.18 -1.39
CA GLY A 6 9.73 3.72 -2.38
C GLY A 6 9.41 2.31 -2.87
N GLY A 7 9.47 1.31 -1.97
CA GLY A 7 9.19 -0.11 -2.26
C GLY A 7 7.86 -0.66 -1.74
N ALA A 8 6.95 0.21 -1.27
CA ALA A 8 5.64 -0.13 -0.68
C ALA A 8 5.61 -0.98 0.62
N SER A 9 6.76 -1.33 1.23
CA SER A 9 6.80 -2.09 2.49
C SER A 9 6.00 -1.43 3.62
N LEU A 10 6.08 -0.10 3.74
CA LEU A 10 5.31 0.65 4.75
C LEU A 10 3.80 0.52 4.50
N ALA A 11 3.34 0.69 3.26
CA ALA A 11 1.94 0.55 2.90
C ALA A 11 1.42 -0.88 3.16
N ALA A 12 2.23 -1.90 2.87
CA ALA A 12 1.90 -3.30 3.15
C ALA A 12 1.79 -3.57 4.66
N ALA A 13 2.75 -3.10 5.47
CA ALA A 13 2.71 -3.24 6.92
C ALA A 13 1.50 -2.51 7.54
N THR A 14 1.19 -1.30 7.06
CA THR A 14 0.00 -0.55 7.46
C THR A 14 -1.29 -1.33 7.16
N TRP A 15 -1.43 -1.86 5.94
CA TRP A 15 -2.60 -2.66 5.57
C TRP A 15 -2.77 -3.88 6.47
N LYS A 16 -1.66 -4.60 6.72
CA LYS A 16 -1.65 -5.76 7.61
C LYS A 16 -2.10 -5.39 9.02
N GLY A 17 -1.54 -4.34 9.62
CA GLY A 17 -1.93 -3.88 10.96
C GLY A 17 -3.43 -3.57 11.06
N PHE A 18 -3.99 -2.82 10.12
CA PHE A 18 -5.44 -2.55 10.12
C PHE A 18 -6.29 -3.80 9.88
N THR A 19 -5.81 -4.73 9.06
CA THR A 19 -6.49 -6.01 8.84
C THR A 19 -6.52 -6.82 10.14
N GLU A 20 -5.43 -6.85 10.89
CA GLU A 20 -5.33 -7.51 12.20
C GLU A 20 -6.24 -6.85 13.24
N LEU A 21 -6.28 -5.51 13.29
CA LEU A 21 -7.20 -4.78 14.16
C LEU A 21 -8.67 -5.09 13.84
N ARG A 22 -9.02 -5.21 12.55
CA ARG A 22 -10.36 -5.61 12.12
C ARG A 22 -10.66 -7.05 12.55
N SER A 23 -9.73 -7.97 12.32
CA SER A 23 -9.89 -9.38 12.73
C SER A 23 -10.01 -9.55 14.24
N ALA A 24 -9.40 -8.66 15.02
CA ALA A 24 -9.52 -8.62 16.48
C ALA A 24 -10.83 -7.95 16.98
N GLY A 25 -11.70 -7.45 16.08
CA GLY A 25 -12.94 -6.78 16.45
C GLY A 25 -12.76 -5.38 17.03
N ILE A 26 -11.56 -4.77 16.90
CA ILE A 26 -11.25 -3.44 17.44
C ILE A 26 -11.79 -2.33 16.52
N ILE A 27 -11.88 -2.61 15.21
CA ILE A 27 -12.42 -1.69 14.20
C ILE A 27 -13.35 -2.44 13.24
N ASP A 28 -14.36 -1.77 12.71
CA ASP A 28 -15.34 -2.40 11.80
C ASP A 28 -14.83 -2.53 10.36
N LYS A 29 -13.89 -1.66 9.96
CA LYS A 29 -13.40 -1.57 8.57
C LYS A 29 -11.92 -1.22 8.47
N VAL A 30 -11.27 -1.78 7.45
CA VAL A 30 -9.91 -1.40 7.04
C VAL A 30 -9.99 -0.09 6.24
N PRO A 31 -9.23 0.97 6.59
CA PRO A 31 -9.23 2.20 5.82
C PRO A 31 -8.57 2.01 4.44
N ARG A 32 -9.02 2.79 3.45
CA ARG A 32 -8.35 2.84 2.15
C ARG A 32 -6.96 3.48 2.31
N ILE A 33 -5.95 2.82 1.75
CA ILE A 33 -4.56 3.28 1.70
C ILE A 33 -4.29 3.83 0.30
N LEU A 34 -3.84 5.09 0.25
CA LEU A 34 -3.35 5.73 -0.95
C LEU A 34 -1.81 5.74 -0.91
N ILE A 35 -1.19 5.03 -1.84
CA ILE A 35 0.26 5.00 -2.01
C ILE A 35 0.68 6.18 -2.90
N VAL A 36 1.65 6.96 -2.45
CA VAL A 36 2.21 8.08 -3.21
C VAL A 36 3.70 7.86 -3.41
N GLN A 37 4.17 8.01 -4.65
CA GLN A 37 5.58 7.87 -5.01
C GLN A 37 6.06 9.12 -5.75
N ALA A 38 7.33 9.48 -5.55
CA ALA A 38 7.98 10.50 -6.37
C ALA A 38 8.05 10.01 -7.82
N GLU A 39 7.84 10.90 -8.79
CA GLU A 39 7.76 10.56 -10.22
C GLU A 39 9.01 9.78 -10.70
N GLY A 40 10.21 10.22 -10.30
CA GLY A 40 11.47 9.57 -10.64
C GLY A 40 11.69 8.19 -9.99
N CYS A 41 10.92 7.84 -8.96
CA CYS A 41 11.04 6.58 -8.22
C CYS A 41 9.66 5.99 -7.91
N ALA A 42 8.88 5.72 -8.97
CA ALA A 42 7.51 5.24 -8.89
C ALA A 42 7.28 3.79 -9.42
N PRO A 43 8.09 2.78 -9.04
CA PRO A 43 7.98 1.44 -9.61
C PRO A 43 6.64 0.75 -9.28
N VAL A 44 6.01 1.06 -8.14
CA VAL A 44 4.70 0.52 -7.75
C VAL A 44 3.58 1.16 -8.55
N VAL A 45 3.64 2.47 -8.75
CA VAL A 45 2.68 3.19 -9.61
C VAL A 45 2.77 2.69 -11.05
N ARG A 46 3.99 2.47 -11.56
CA ARG A 46 4.21 1.92 -12.91
C ARG A 46 3.62 0.52 -13.04
N ALA A 47 3.93 -0.38 -12.10
CA ALA A 47 3.36 -1.73 -12.09
C ALA A 47 1.83 -1.71 -12.05
N PHE A 48 1.24 -0.88 -11.17
CA PHE A 48 -0.21 -0.73 -11.03
C PHE A 48 -0.87 -0.22 -12.33
N ARG A 49 -0.31 0.82 -12.96
CA ARG A 49 -0.83 1.38 -14.22
C ARG A 49 -0.68 0.41 -15.40
N GLY A 50 0.38 -0.40 -15.40
CA GLY A 50 0.61 -1.43 -16.42
C GLY A 50 -0.22 -2.70 -16.21
N GLY A 51 -1.06 -2.79 -15.18
CA GLY A 51 -1.81 -4.00 -14.86
C GLY A 51 -0.94 -5.16 -14.38
N SER A 52 0.32 -4.90 -14.01
CA SER A 52 1.25 -5.92 -13.54
C SER A 52 1.06 -6.17 -12.05
N GLY A 53 0.94 -7.45 -11.68
CA GLY A 53 0.95 -7.88 -10.29
C GLY A 53 2.36 -7.89 -9.65
N ARG A 54 3.39 -7.50 -10.39
CA ARG A 54 4.78 -7.59 -9.96
C ARG A 54 5.50 -6.26 -10.14
N ILE A 55 6.24 -5.86 -9.10
CA ILE A 55 7.10 -4.69 -9.13
C ILE A 55 8.44 -5.11 -9.72
N GLU A 56 8.76 -4.61 -10.91
CA GLU A 56 10.06 -4.79 -11.55
C GLU A 56 11.08 -3.82 -10.92
N ARG A 57 12.30 -4.31 -10.71
CA ARG A 57 13.40 -3.56 -10.07
C ARG A 57 14.16 -2.73 -11.08
#